data_AF-B8ICI8-F1
#
_entry.id   AF-B8ICI8-F1
#
_cell.length_a   1.000
_cell.length_b   1.000
_cell.length_c   1.000
_cell.angle_alpha   90.00
_cell.angle_beta   90.00
_cell.angle_gamma   90.00
#
_symmetry.space_group_name_H-M   'P 1'
#
loop_
_entity.id
_entity.type
_entity.pdbx_description
1 polymer ?
#
loop_
_entity_poly.entity_id
_entity_poly.type
_entity_poly.pdbx_seq_one_letter_code
_entity_poly.pdbx_strand_id
1 'polypeptide(L)' 'MPRRNPRRAYNEHGREIPPPIIGDLRAEGDRTAAVTCHGCGYHVVISTDRFPAELPFPDNALPLRCSAC' A
#
# COMPACT_ATOMS: atom_id res chain seq x y z
N MET A 1 -19.63 -17.52 5.73
CA MET A 1 -18.24 -17.39 5.26
C MET A 1 -17.75 -15.98 5.58
N PRO A 2 -16.56 -15.79 6.17
CA PRO A 2 -16.04 -14.44 6.38
C PRO A 2 -15.90 -13.72 5.03
N ARG A 3 -16.29 -12.45 4.99
CA ARG A 3 -16.21 -11.63 3.77
C ARG A 3 -14.72 -11.32 3.48
N ARG A 4 -14.27 -11.52 2.24
CA ARG A 4 -12.89 -11.22 1.82
C ARG A 4 -12.56 -9.74 2.08
N ASN A 5 -11.32 -9.47 2.46
CA ASN A 5 -10.84 -8.10 2.60
C ASN A 5 -10.67 -7.49 1.20
N PRO A 6 -11.43 -6.44 0.83
CA PRO A 6 -11.35 -5.85 -0.50
C PRO A 6 -10.00 -5.18 -0.81
N ARG A 7 -9.13 -4.99 0.19
CA ARG A 7 -7.78 -4.43 0.02
C ARG A 7 -6.70 -5.49 -0.22
N ARG A 8 -7.06 -6.77 -0.31
CA ARG A 8 -6.13 -7.89 -0.48
C ARG A 8 -6.34 -8.59 -1.82
N ALA A 9 -5.25 -9.12 -2.36
CA ALA A 9 -5.27 -9.94 -3.57
C ALA A 9 -5.53 -11.41 -3.21
N TYR A 10 -6.23 -12.13 -4.09
CA TYR A 10 -6.54 -13.54 -3.92
C TYR A 10 -6.22 -14.29 -5.19
N ASN A 11 -5.70 -15.52 -5.07
CA ASN A 11 -5.47 -16.40 -6.22
C ASN A 11 -6.78 -17.07 -6.69
N GLU A 12 -6.69 -17.87 -7.75
CA GLU A 12 -7.82 -18.61 -8.35
C GLU A 12 -8.54 -19.54 -7.36
N HIS A 13 -7.83 -20.05 -6.35
CA HIS A 13 -8.37 -20.89 -5.27
C HIS A 13 -8.97 -20.08 -4.12
N GLY A 14 -8.98 -18.74 -4.22
CA GLY A 14 -9.48 -17.85 -3.19
C GLY A 14 -8.58 -17.69 -1.97
N ARG A 15 -7.32 -18.13 -2.04
CA ARG A 15 -6.32 -17.91 -0.98
C ARG A 15 -5.71 -16.53 -1.13
N GLU A 16 -5.51 -15.84 -0.01
CA GLU A 16 -4.85 -14.53 0.01
C GLU A 16 -3.43 -14.67 -0.52
N ILE A 17 -3.04 -13.77 -1.41
CA ILE A 17 -1.67 -13.62 -1.89
C ILE A 17 -1.00 -12.65 -0.92
N PRO A 18 0.07 -13.08 -0.19
CA PRO A 18 0.78 -12.18 0.70
C PRO A 18 1.30 -10.96 -0.08
N PRO A 19 1.02 -9.74 0.40
CA PRO A 19 1.61 -8.54 -0.20
C PRO A 19 3.13 -8.53 0.01
N PRO A 20 3.90 -7.90 -0.90
CA PRO A 20 5.29 -7.58 -0.62
C PRO A 20 5.40 -6.59 0.54
N ILE A 21 6.56 -6.56 1.21
CA ILE A 21 6.85 -5.54 2.23
C ILE A 21 7.63 -4.37 1.61
N ILE A 22 7.60 -3.21 2.27
CA ILE A 22 8.33 -2.02 1.82
C ILE A 22 9.84 -2.29 1.64
N GLY A 23 10.43 -3.16 2.47
CA GLY A 23 11.82 -3.57 2.37
C GLY A 23 12.15 -4.23 1.03
N ASP A 24 11.29 -5.12 0.54
CA ASP A 24 11.46 -5.80 -0.75
C ASP A 24 11.46 -4.79 -1.90
N LEU A 25 10.47 -3.90 -1.92
CA LEU A 25 10.36 -2.84 -2.92
C LEU A 25 11.61 -1.94 -2.94
N ARG A 26 12.11 -1.55 -1.77
CA ARG A 26 13.34 -0.74 -1.69
C ARG A 26 14.58 -1.48 -2.18
N ALA A 27 14.65 -2.80 -1.98
CA ALA A 27 15.75 -3.63 -2.46
C ALA A 27 15.74 -3.72 -4.00
N GLU A 28 14.57 -3.64 -4.62
CA GLU A 28 14.38 -3.54 -6.07
C GLU A 28 14.63 -2.13 -6.62
N GLY A 29 14.84 -1.14 -5.75
CA GLY A 29 15.08 0.27 -6.10
C GLY A 29 13.83 1.15 -6.04
N ASP A 30 12.67 0.57 -5.75
CA ASP A 30 11.39 1.28 -5.61
C ASP A 30 11.33 1.98 -4.26
N ARG A 31 11.73 3.25 -4.25
CA ARG A 31 11.78 4.07 -3.02
C ARG A 31 10.64 5.05 -2.87
N THR A 32 9.76 5.17 -3.85
CA THR A 32 8.62 6.10 -3.81
C THR A 32 7.30 5.37 -4.03
N ALA A 33 6.22 5.97 -3.53
CA ALA A 33 4.86 5.49 -3.76
C ALA A 33 4.01 6.62 -4.35
N ALA A 34 3.34 6.34 -5.46
CA ALA A 34 2.28 7.16 -5.99
C ALA A 34 1.00 6.93 -5.18
N VAL A 35 0.47 7.97 -4.54
CA VAL A 35 -0.70 7.89 -3.67
C VAL A 35 -1.76 8.87 -4.14
N THR A 36 -3.00 8.38 -4.22
CA THR A 36 -4.17 9.18 -4.60
C THR A 36 -5.18 9.18 -3.46
N CYS A 37 -5.64 10.35 -3.03
CA CYS A 37 -6.71 10.47 -2.06
C CYS A 37 -8.03 9.97 -2.64
N HIS A 38 -8.68 9.02 -1.95
CA HIS A 38 -9.99 8.52 -2.37
C HIS A 38 -11.11 9.58 -2.24
N GLY A 39 -10.96 10.59 -1.39
CA GLY A 39 -11.96 11.63 -1.17
C GLY A 39 -11.95 12.71 -2.26
N CYS A 40 -10.81 13.37 -2.46
CA CYS A 40 -10.69 14.52 -3.36
C CYS A 40 -9.89 14.25 -4.64
N GLY A 41 -9.32 13.05 -4.81
CA GLY A 41 -8.50 12.70 -5.96
C GLY A 41 -7.09 13.31 -5.97
N TYR A 42 -6.69 14.04 -4.92
CA TYR A 42 -5.35 14.62 -4.83
C TYR A 42 -4.27 13.53 -4.96
N HIS A 43 -3.39 13.71 -5.93
CA HIS A 43 -2.33 12.77 -6.28
C HIS A 43 -0.97 13.33 -5.89
N VAL A 44 -0.16 12.50 -5.24
CA VAL A 44 1.19 12.87 -4.80
C VAL A 44 2.10 11.66 -4.82
N VAL A 45 3.39 11.89 -5.11
CA VAL A 45 4.44 10.89 -4.94
C VAL A 45 5.14 11.16 -3.61
N ILE A 46 5.21 10.15 -2.74
CA ILE A 46 5.86 10.23 -1.43
C ILE A 46 7.07 9.31 -1.37
N SER A 47 8.10 9.71 -0.62
CA SER A 47 9.17 8.77 -0.24
C SER A 47 8.59 7.68 0.67
N THR A 48 9.05 6.45 0.45
CA THR A 48 8.73 5.33 1.33
C THR A 48 9.64 5.26 2.55
N ASP A 49 10.77 5.99 2.59
CA ASP A 49 11.85 5.83 3.58
C ASP A 49 11.38 5.96 5.04
N ARG A 50 10.33 6.75 5.27
CA ARG A 50 9.73 6.96 6.59
C ARG A 50 8.90 5.78 7.12
N PHE A 51 8.60 4.77 6.29
CA PHE A 51 7.81 3.61 6.70
C PHE A 51 8.72 2.45 7.17
N PRO A 52 8.23 1.60 8.09
CA PRO A 52 8.94 0.37 8.47
C PRO A 52 9.17 -0.54 7.26
N ALA A 53 10.30 -1.25 7.24
CA ALA A 53 10.63 -2.15 6.14
C ALA A 53 9.67 -3.35 6.07
N GLU A 54 9.17 -3.79 7.22
CA GLU A 54 8.26 -4.93 7.39
C GLU A 54 6.80 -4.57 7.08
N LEU A 55 6.51 -3.30 6.80
CA LEU A 55 5.16 -2.85 6.50
C LEU A 55 4.70 -3.45 5.15
N PRO A 56 3.54 -4.11 5.09
CA PRO A 56 2.98 -4.57 3.82
C PRO A 56 2.68 -3.39 2.89
N PHE A 57 3.06 -3.47 1.63
CA PHE A 57 2.57 -2.54 0.61
C PHE A 57 1.21 -3.04 0.08
N PRO A 58 0.16 -2.20 -0.02
CA PRO A 58 0.13 -0.75 0.10
C PRO A 58 -0.43 -0.21 1.45
N ASP A 59 -0.20 -0.90 2.57
CA ASP A 59 -0.74 -0.49 3.88
C ASP A 59 -0.11 0.83 4.40
N ASN A 60 1.00 1.28 3.79
CA ASN A 60 1.57 2.62 3.97
C ASN A 60 0.59 3.76 3.69
N ALA A 61 -0.50 3.51 2.96
CA ALA A 61 -1.56 4.48 2.73
C ALA A 61 -2.52 4.66 3.92
N LEU A 62 -2.66 3.67 4.81
CA LEU A 62 -3.62 3.68 5.92
C LEU A 62 -3.42 4.84 6.92
N PRO A 63 -2.20 5.20 7.35
CA PRO A 63 -1.99 6.31 8.28
C PRO A 63 -1.96 7.69 7.60
N LEU A 64 -2.04 7.77 6.27
CA LEU A 64 -1.93 9.04 5.56
C LEU A 64 -3.21 9.86 5.69
N ARG A 65 -3.04 11.16 5.91
CA ARG A 65 -4.11 12.17 5.79
C ARG A 65 -3.85 13.02 4.57
N CYS A 66 -4.91 13.31 3.82
CA CYS A 66 -4.81 14.23 2.70
C CYS A 66 -4.50 15.63 3.24
N SER A 67 -3.56 16.34 2.62
CA SER A 67 -3.30 17.74 2.93
C SER A 67 -4.29 18.69 2.26
N ALA A 68 -5.12 18.19 1.34
CA ALA A 68 -6.07 18.99 0.57
C ALA A 68 -7.52 18.88 1.08
N CYS A 69 -7.86 17.90 1.93
CA CYS A 69 -9.20 17.71 2.51
C CYS A 69 -9.18 16.98 3.84
#